data_AF-A0A2V6E548-F1
#
_entry.id   AF-A0A2V6E548-F1
#
_cell.length_a   1.000
_cell.length_b   1.000
_cell.length_c   1.000
_cell.angle_alpha   90.00
_cell.angle_beta   90.00
_cell.angle_gamma   90.00
#
_symmetry.space_group_name_H-M   'P 1'
#
loop_
_entity.id
_entity.type
_entity.pdbx_description
1 polymer ?
#
loop_
_entity_poly.entity_id
_entity_poly.type
_entity_poly.pdbx_seq_one_letter_code
_entity_poly.pdbx_strand_id
1 'polypeptide(L)'
;MGQPQENGPISFLTRRLEFTNSRKKESLASKLLKIISGGQTGVDRGALDAALAFEVECGGWCPAERLAEDGTIPEHYPVVELANAGYAARTARNVADSDGTLIISNGEPVGGTRETVDRCIEMGKPYFVIDCVSMSVQETIDAATEFVRALSFQVAQRTRNLSSLRKRTGQLRGPSHSLGMTIVLNVAGPRASQWPEGHKTALQIVSGVLRVLSGQNDASEYSL
;
A
#
# COMPACT_ATOMS: atom_id res chain seq x y z
N MET A 1 -45.63 55.40 15.02
CA MET A 1 -45.21 54.57 13.86
C MET A 1 -44.02 55.26 13.23
N GLY A 2 -42.83 54.70 13.40
CA GLY A 2 -41.61 55.19 12.78
C GLY A 2 -40.82 53.98 12.31
N GLN A 3 -40.59 53.86 11.02
CA GLN A 3 -39.55 52.97 10.49
C GLN A 3 -38.22 53.73 10.48
N PRO A 4 -37.10 53.03 10.67
CA PRO A 4 -35.86 53.37 9.99
C PRO A 4 -35.57 52.36 8.87
N GLN A 5 -35.19 52.92 7.73
CA GLN A 5 -34.51 52.24 6.63
C GLN A 5 -33.08 51.88 7.04
N GLU A 6 -32.57 50.74 6.56
CA GLU A 6 -31.13 50.55 6.41
C GLU A 6 -30.76 50.21 4.96
N ASN A 7 -29.58 50.72 4.61
CA ASN A 7 -29.01 50.91 3.30
C ASN A 7 -28.50 49.63 2.64
N GLY A 8 -28.66 49.55 1.31
CA GLY A 8 -27.50 49.31 0.45
C GLY A 8 -27.44 47.96 -0.30
N PRO A 9 -27.12 47.96 -1.61
CA PRO A 9 -27.21 46.81 -2.50
C PRO A 9 -25.86 46.09 -2.67
N ILE A 10 -25.85 44.97 -3.41
CA ILE A 10 -24.96 44.72 -4.56
C ILE A 10 -25.21 43.29 -5.08
N SER A 11 -25.62 43.19 -6.34
CA SER A 11 -25.66 41.92 -7.06
C SER A 11 -24.25 41.53 -7.50
N PHE A 12 -23.87 40.27 -7.34
CA PHE A 12 -22.91 39.62 -8.22
C PHE A 12 -23.41 38.21 -8.54
N LEU A 13 -23.81 38.01 -9.81
CA LEU A 13 -23.58 36.72 -10.47
C LEU A 13 -22.14 36.30 -10.18
N THR A 14 -21.87 35.02 -9.93
CA THR A 14 -20.82 34.24 -10.62
C THR A 14 -20.75 32.78 -10.13
N ARG A 15 -20.81 31.86 -11.11
CA ARG A 15 -20.32 30.47 -11.18
C ARG A 15 -20.87 29.40 -10.23
N ARG A 16 -21.73 28.59 -10.85
CA ARG A 16 -21.69 27.12 -10.78
C ARG A 16 -20.25 26.63 -10.94
N LEU A 17 -19.66 26.11 -9.86
CA LEU A 17 -18.38 25.39 -9.91
C LEU A 17 -18.63 24.01 -10.52
N GLU A 18 -18.13 23.80 -11.73
CA GLU A 18 -18.11 22.50 -12.38
C GLU A 18 -17.09 21.58 -11.67
N PHE A 19 -17.60 20.67 -10.85
CA PHE A 19 -16.84 19.63 -10.16
C PHE A 19 -16.71 18.37 -11.01
N THR A 20 -15.97 18.40 -12.12
CA THR A 20 -15.69 17.15 -12.86
C THR A 20 -14.37 17.25 -13.60
N ASN A 21 -13.28 16.74 -13.00
CA ASN A 21 -12.17 16.07 -13.71
C ASN A 21 -11.03 15.58 -12.78
N SER A 22 -10.91 16.08 -11.54
CA SER A 22 -9.83 15.65 -10.62
C SER A 22 -9.97 14.20 -10.13
N ARG A 23 -11.18 13.78 -9.72
CA ARG A 23 -11.45 12.42 -9.17
C ARG A 23 -11.14 11.25 -10.10
N LYS A 24 -11.10 11.47 -11.43
CA LYS A 24 -10.84 10.38 -12.39
C LYS A 24 -9.36 9.99 -12.44
N LYS A 25 -8.45 10.96 -12.27
CA LYS A 25 -7.00 10.73 -12.31
C LYS A 25 -6.47 10.16 -10.99
N GLU A 26 -7.02 10.63 -9.86
CA GLU A 26 -6.80 10.09 -8.51
C GLU A 26 -7.07 8.57 -8.43
N SER A 27 -8.04 8.07 -9.20
CA SER A 27 -8.41 6.65 -9.15
C SER A 27 -7.47 5.70 -9.90
N LEU A 28 -6.61 6.16 -10.82
CA LEU A 28 -5.90 5.24 -11.71
C LEU A 28 -4.61 4.66 -11.11
N ALA A 29 -3.85 5.43 -10.32
CA ALA A 29 -2.61 4.94 -9.71
C ALA A 29 -2.89 4.07 -8.46
N SER A 30 -3.90 4.43 -7.65
CA SER A 30 -4.39 3.62 -6.53
C SER A 30 -5.07 2.33 -6.98
N LYS A 31 -5.74 2.32 -8.15
CA LYS A 31 -6.30 1.09 -8.76
C LYS A 31 -5.25 0.07 -9.22
N LEU A 32 -3.98 0.45 -9.28
CA LEU A 32 -2.90 -0.40 -9.75
C LEU A 32 -1.98 -0.90 -8.64
N LEU A 33 -2.36 -0.70 -7.37
CA LEU A 33 -1.63 -1.24 -6.23
C LEU A 33 -2.59 -2.03 -5.34
N LYS A 34 -2.12 -3.17 -4.86
CA LYS A 34 -2.75 -3.95 -3.80
C LYS A 34 -1.76 -4.08 -2.65
N ILE A 35 -2.19 -3.78 -1.43
CA ILE A 35 -1.37 -3.97 -0.23
C ILE A 35 -1.72 -5.30 0.42
N ILE A 36 -0.75 -6.18 0.59
CA ILE A 36 -0.94 -7.38 1.40
C ILE A 36 -0.08 -7.35 2.65
N SER A 37 -0.58 -7.95 3.72
CA SER A 37 0.15 -8.17 4.97
C SER A 37 -0.44 -9.34 5.75
N GLY A 38 0.23 -9.81 6.79
CA GLY A 38 -0.27 -10.96 7.57
C GLY A 38 -1.15 -10.62 8.76
N GLY A 39 -1.48 -9.35 8.97
CA GLY A 39 -2.44 -8.90 9.97
C GLY A 39 -1.96 -8.96 11.43
N GLN A 40 -0.67 -9.23 11.67
CA GLN A 40 -0.07 -9.10 13.00
C GLN A 40 -0.23 -7.66 13.54
N THR A 41 -0.18 -7.46 14.85
CA THR A 41 -0.10 -6.10 15.42
C THR A 41 1.14 -5.36 14.89
N GLY A 42 1.22 -4.05 15.14
CA GLY A 42 2.36 -3.25 14.68
C GLY A 42 2.29 -2.97 13.19
N VAL A 43 3.40 -3.22 12.48
CA VAL A 43 3.57 -2.80 11.08
C VAL A 43 2.52 -3.40 10.14
N ASP A 44 2.20 -4.68 10.30
CA ASP A 44 1.26 -5.39 9.43
C ASP A 44 -0.12 -4.70 9.42
N ARG A 45 -0.69 -4.40 10.60
CA ARG A 45 -1.96 -3.67 10.71
C ARG A 45 -1.86 -2.20 10.30
N GLY A 46 -0.74 -1.53 10.58
CA GLY A 46 -0.54 -0.14 10.14
C GLY A 46 -0.60 -0.01 8.61
N ALA A 47 -0.06 -1.00 7.88
CA ALA A 47 -0.14 -1.06 6.43
C ALA A 47 -1.57 -1.33 5.92
N LEU A 48 -2.29 -2.25 6.56
CA LEU A 48 -3.68 -2.54 6.20
C LEU A 48 -4.61 -1.35 6.48
N ASP A 49 -4.43 -0.68 7.61
CA ASP A 49 -5.20 0.52 7.95
C ASP A 49 -4.97 1.64 6.92
N ALA A 50 -3.73 1.84 6.47
CA ALA A 50 -3.42 2.79 5.41
C ALA A 50 -4.14 2.44 4.10
N ALA A 51 -4.12 1.17 3.70
CA ALA A 51 -4.77 0.73 2.47
C ALA A 51 -6.30 0.89 2.55
N LEU A 52 -6.92 0.53 3.67
CA LEU A 52 -8.35 0.72 3.92
C LEU A 52 -8.74 2.20 3.88
N ALA A 53 -7.95 3.07 4.51
CA ALA A 53 -8.22 4.52 4.55
C ALA A 53 -8.15 5.18 3.16
N PHE A 54 -7.30 4.66 2.28
CA PHE A 54 -7.15 5.15 0.89
C PHE A 54 -8.01 4.38 -0.12
N GLU A 55 -8.89 3.47 0.33
CA GLU A 55 -9.71 2.60 -0.52
C GLU A 55 -8.90 1.82 -1.56
N VAL A 56 -7.67 1.44 -1.19
CA VAL A 56 -6.78 0.58 -1.98
C VAL A 56 -7.08 -0.87 -1.64
N GLU A 57 -7.10 -1.74 -2.65
CA GLU A 57 -7.33 -3.17 -2.42
C GLU A 57 -6.29 -3.70 -1.43
N CYS A 58 -6.74 -4.39 -0.39
CA CYS A 58 -5.83 -4.99 0.57
C CYS A 58 -6.24 -6.38 1.03
N GLY A 59 -5.34 -7.07 1.72
CA GLY A 59 -5.58 -8.38 2.30
C GLY A 59 -4.28 -9.07 2.70
N GLY A 60 -4.15 -10.35 2.38
CA GLY A 60 -2.95 -11.15 2.63
C GLY A 60 -3.26 -12.40 3.43
N TRP A 61 -2.23 -13.14 3.79
CA TRP A 61 -2.34 -14.44 4.44
C TRP A 61 -2.03 -14.33 5.93
N CYS A 62 -2.94 -14.84 6.76
CA CYS A 62 -2.78 -14.92 8.20
C CYS A 62 -2.73 -16.40 8.67
N PRO A 63 -2.29 -16.68 9.90
CA PRO A 63 -2.36 -18.03 10.46
C PRO A 63 -3.81 -18.55 10.54
N ALA A 64 -3.95 -19.86 10.74
CA ALA A 64 -5.24 -20.45 11.09
C ALA A 64 -5.86 -19.74 12.31
N GLU A 65 -7.19 -19.66 12.37
CA GLU A 65 -7.98 -18.95 13.39
C GLU A 65 -7.69 -17.44 13.45
N ARG A 66 -7.09 -16.89 12.38
CA ARG A 66 -6.69 -15.48 12.28
C ARG A 66 -5.83 -15.03 13.47
N LEU A 67 -4.89 -15.86 13.92
CA LEU A 67 -4.10 -15.54 15.12
C LEU A 67 -3.13 -14.37 14.92
N ALA A 68 -3.10 -13.47 15.91
CA ALA A 68 -2.12 -12.42 16.13
C ALA A 68 -1.69 -12.41 17.63
N GLU A 69 -0.74 -11.56 18.01
CA GLU A 69 -0.25 -11.52 19.40
C GLU A 69 -1.30 -11.07 20.43
N ASP A 70 -2.27 -10.26 19.99
CA ASP A 70 -3.34 -9.72 20.80
C ASP A 70 -4.65 -10.51 20.68
N GLY A 71 -4.58 -11.72 20.10
CA GLY A 71 -5.72 -12.60 19.88
C GLY A 71 -6.11 -12.68 18.40
N THR A 72 -7.41 -12.76 18.13
CA THR A 72 -7.94 -12.90 16.77
C THR A 72 -7.85 -11.57 16.00
N ILE A 73 -7.35 -11.61 14.77
CA ILE A 73 -7.30 -10.45 13.88
C ILE A 73 -8.72 -9.98 13.57
N PRO A 74 -9.05 -8.69 13.82
CA PRO A 74 -10.38 -8.13 13.58
C PRO A 74 -10.94 -8.39 12.17
N GLU A 75 -12.25 -8.55 12.04
CA GLU A 75 -12.92 -8.93 10.77
C GLU A 75 -12.80 -7.88 9.67
N HIS A 76 -12.62 -6.59 10.02
CA HIS A 76 -12.47 -5.53 9.03
C HIS A 76 -11.18 -5.63 8.22
N TYR A 77 -10.19 -6.42 8.69
CA TYR A 77 -9.00 -6.74 7.91
C TYR A 77 -9.29 -7.89 6.94
N PRO A 78 -9.22 -7.68 5.61
CA PRO A 78 -9.55 -8.68 4.60
C PRO A 78 -8.43 -9.71 4.38
N VAL A 79 -7.86 -10.24 5.46
CA VAL A 79 -6.88 -11.34 5.43
C VAL A 79 -7.56 -12.69 5.31
N VAL A 80 -6.90 -13.62 4.63
CA VAL A 80 -7.35 -15.00 4.40
C VAL A 80 -6.53 -15.94 5.26
N GLU A 81 -7.19 -16.86 5.95
CA GLU A 81 -6.51 -17.89 6.74
C GLU A 81 -5.77 -18.87 5.83
N LEU A 82 -4.52 -19.15 6.15
CA LEU A 82 -3.79 -20.24 5.56
C LEU A 82 -3.97 -21.48 6.45
N ALA A 83 -4.75 -22.45 5.97
CA ALA A 83 -5.10 -23.65 6.74
C ALA A 83 -3.83 -24.40 7.21
N ASN A 84 -3.81 -24.79 8.48
CA ASN A 84 -2.69 -25.50 9.13
C ASN A 84 -1.35 -24.75 9.10
N ALA A 85 -1.36 -23.42 8.90
CA ALA A 85 -0.14 -22.61 8.85
C ALA A 85 0.11 -21.88 10.18
N GLY A 86 1.35 -21.99 10.67
CA GLY A 86 1.90 -21.07 11.66
C GLY A 86 2.45 -19.78 11.04
N TYR A 87 3.06 -18.93 11.86
CA TYR A 87 3.62 -17.64 11.43
C TYR A 87 4.63 -17.74 10.28
N ALA A 88 5.48 -18.77 10.26
CA ALA A 88 6.46 -18.97 9.21
C ALA A 88 5.82 -19.21 7.83
N ALA A 89 4.76 -20.01 7.79
CA ALA A 89 4.07 -20.37 6.56
C ALA A 89 3.26 -19.20 5.99
N ARG A 90 2.57 -18.41 6.84
CA ARG A 90 1.90 -17.19 6.36
C ARG A 90 2.89 -16.15 5.85
N THR A 91 4.05 -15.99 6.50
CA THR A 91 5.11 -15.06 6.05
C THR A 91 5.62 -15.46 4.66
N ALA A 92 5.98 -16.73 4.49
CA ALA A 92 6.42 -17.26 3.20
C ALA A 92 5.36 -17.06 2.10
N ARG A 93 4.08 -17.26 2.43
CA ARG A 93 2.99 -17.10 1.47
C ARG A 93 2.79 -15.64 1.06
N ASN A 94 2.84 -14.69 1.99
CA ASN A 94 2.76 -13.26 1.66
C ASN A 94 3.93 -12.80 0.78
N VAL A 95 5.14 -13.31 1.01
CA VAL A 95 6.30 -13.03 0.13
C VAL A 95 6.12 -13.68 -1.25
N ALA A 96 5.60 -14.91 -1.32
CA ALA A 96 5.40 -15.62 -2.57
C ALA A 96 4.33 -14.96 -3.46
N ASP A 97 3.24 -14.48 -2.86
CA ASP A 97 2.08 -13.92 -3.58
C ASP A 97 2.19 -12.40 -3.83
N SER A 98 3.32 -11.77 -3.53
CA SER A 98 3.60 -10.36 -3.87
C SER A 98 4.58 -10.19 -5.03
N ASP A 99 4.58 -9.02 -5.66
CA ASP A 99 5.61 -8.60 -6.63
C ASP A 99 6.89 -8.13 -5.93
N GLY A 100 6.77 -7.66 -4.68
CA GLY A 100 7.88 -7.35 -3.81
C GLY A 100 7.42 -7.09 -2.36
N THR A 101 8.38 -7.02 -1.45
CA THR A 101 8.12 -6.79 -0.03
C THR A 101 8.79 -5.51 0.48
N LEU A 102 7.99 -4.58 1.01
CA LEU A 102 8.47 -3.46 1.80
C LEU A 102 8.56 -3.87 3.27
N ILE A 103 9.77 -3.81 3.83
CA ILE A 103 10.03 -4.20 5.22
C ILE A 103 10.30 -2.93 6.01
N ILE A 104 9.43 -2.60 6.97
CA ILE A 104 9.57 -1.41 7.82
C ILE A 104 10.10 -1.87 9.18
N SER A 105 11.30 -1.43 9.55
CA SER A 105 11.94 -1.78 10.81
C SER A 105 12.44 -0.57 11.57
N ASN A 106 12.68 -0.77 12.87
CA ASN A 106 13.32 0.20 13.75
C ASN A 106 14.70 -0.35 14.13
N GLY A 107 15.71 -0.07 13.31
CA GLY A 107 17.00 -0.74 13.32
C GLY A 107 17.02 -2.01 12.49
N GLU A 108 18.02 -2.86 12.75
CA GLU A 108 18.24 -4.09 12.00
C GLU A 108 17.06 -5.07 12.16
N PRO A 109 16.56 -5.69 11.06
CA PRO A 109 15.53 -6.72 11.14
C PRO A 109 15.91 -7.89 12.05
N VAL A 110 15.03 -8.22 13.00
CA VAL A 110 15.17 -9.36 13.92
C VAL A 110 13.90 -10.20 13.97
N GLY A 111 14.00 -11.44 14.48
CA GLY A 111 12.85 -12.33 14.66
C GLY A 111 12.05 -12.54 13.37
N GLY A 112 10.72 -12.44 13.44
CA GLY A 112 9.85 -12.61 12.27
C GLY A 112 10.08 -11.60 11.13
N THR A 113 10.59 -10.41 11.45
CA THR A 113 10.98 -9.42 10.43
C THR A 113 12.21 -9.89 9.66
N ARG A 114 13.22 -10.45 10.36
CA ARG A 114 14.37 -11.09 9.69
C ARG A 114 13.92 -12.28 8.85
N GLU A 115 13.04 -13.12 9.37
CA GLU A 115 12.51 -14.26 8.60
C GLU A 115 11.87 -13.79 7.29
N THR A 116 11.19 -12.65 7.28
CA THR A 116 10.63 -12.08 6.04
C THR A 116 11.72 -11.72 5.02
N VAL A 117 12.84 -11.14 5.48
CA VAL A 117 14.02 -10.89 4.62
C VAL A 117 14.54 -12.20 4.05
N ASP A 118 14.72 -13.21 4.90
CA ASP A 118 15.27 -14.51 4.50
C ASP A 118 14.37 -15.17 3.43
N ARG A 119 13.04 -15.12 3.60
CA ARG A 119 12.10 -15.63 2.57
C ARG A 119 12.20 -14.86 1.25
N CYS A 120 12.41 -13.54 1.29
CA CYS A 120 12.57 -12.77 0.06
C CYS A 120 13.84 -13.19 -0.69
N ILE A 121 14.94 -13.41 0.04
CA ILE A 121 16.20 -13.90 -0.52
C ILE A 121 16.04 -15.32 -1.10
N GLU A 122 15.49 -16.25 -0.32
CA GLU A 122 15.27 -17.65 -0.72
C GLU A 122 14.43 -17.77 -2.00
N MET A 123 13.40 -16.92 -2.14
CA MET A 123 12.47 -16.96 -3.27
C MET A 123 12.90 -16.07 -4.45
N GLY A 124 14.01 -15.32 -4.32
CA GLY A 124 14.45 -14.33 -5.32
C GLY A 124 13.42 -13.22 -5.54
N LYS A 125 12.65 -12.87 -4.50
CA LYS A 125 11.64 -11.81 -4.53
C LYS A 125 12.28 -10.46 -4.21
N PRO A 126 12.00 -9.39 -4.98
CA PRO A 126 12.45 -8.06 -4.65
C PRO A 126 11.97 -7.64 -3.25
N TYR A 127 12.85 -7.02 -2.48
CA TYR A 127 12.50 -6.46 -1.19
C TYR A 127 13.27 -5.17 -0.93
N PHE A 128 12.73 -4.31 -0.08
CA PHE A 128 13.38 -3.10 0.38
C PHE A 128 13.18 -2.96 1.89
N VAL A 129 14.28 -2.78 2.62
CA VAL A 129 14.26 -2.58 4.07
C VAL A 129 14.39 -1.09 4.35
N ILE A 130 13.38 -0.53 4.99
CA ILE A 130 13.44 0.78 5.62
C ILE A 130 13.92 0.60 7.04
N ASP A 131 14.99 1.30 7.39
CA ASP A 131 15.38 1.48 8.78
C ASP A 131 14.95 2.88 9.25
N CYS A 132 13.89 2.93 10.05
CA CYS A 132 13.34 4.18 10.59
C CYS A 132 14.23 4.85 11.65
N VAL A 133 15.35 4.23 12.06
CA VAL A 133 16.36 4.88 12.91
C VAL A 133 17.27 5.79 12.08
N SER A 134 17.59 5.39 10.86
CA SER A 134 18.55 6.08 10.00
C SER A 134 17.91 6.97 8.93
N MET A 135 16.59 6.88 8.75
CA MET A 135 15.84 7.64 7.75
C MET A 135 14.75 8.49 8.40
N SER A 136 14.62 9.74 7.95
CA SER A 136 13.43 10.54 8.24
C SER A 136 12.18 9.94 7.60
N VAL A 137 11.01 10.39 8.06
CA VAL A 137 9.71 9.97 7.48
C VAL A 137 9.64 10.30 5.99
N GLN A 138 10.12 11.47 5.57
CA GLN A 138 10.07 11.88 4.16
C GLN A 138 10.99 11.03 3.29
N GLU A 139 12.24 10.83 3.72
CA GLU A 139 13.20 9.96 3.00
C GLU A 139 12.66 8.54 2.87
N THR A 140 12.00 8.06 3.92
CA THR A 140 11.36 6.75 3.93
C THR A 140 10.24 6.65 2.88
N ILE A 141 9.36 7.65 2.82
CA ILE A 141 8.26 7.70 1.84
C ILE A 141 8.83 7.76 0.42
N ASP A 142 9.85 8.57 0.18
CA ASP A 142 10.46 8.73 -1.14
C ASP A 142 11.11 7.42 -1.60
N ALA A 143 11.90 6.79 -0.73
CA ALA A 143 12.54 5.51 -1.03
C ALA A 143 11.53 4.37 -1.25
N ALA A 144 10.49 4.29 -0.42
CA ALA A 144 9.42 3.31 -0.58
C ALA A 144 8.64 3.52 -1.88
N THR A 145 8.36 4.78 -2.23
CA THR A 145 7.69 5.12 -3.49
C THR A 145 8.53 4.71 -4.69
N GLU A 146 9.83 4.96 -4.65
CA GLU A 146 10.74 4.57 -5.73
C GLU A 146 10.83 3.05 -5.85
N PHE A 147 10.86 2.34 -4.74
CA PHE A 147 10.77 0.88 -4.74
C PHE A 147 9.50 0.38 -5.44
N VAL A 148 8.33 0.93 -5.12
CA VAL A 148 7.06 0.55 -5.76
C VAL A 148 7.07 0.86 -7.26
N ARG A 149 7.63 2.01 -7.69
CA ARG A 149 7.79 2.34 -9.11
C ARG A 149 8.71 1.36 -9.83
N ALA A 150 9.81 0.95 -9.20
CA ALA A 150 10.72 -0.04 -9.74
C ALA A 150 10.03 -1.40 -9.93
N LEU A 151 9.21 -1.85 -8.97
CA LEU A 151 8.38 -3.06 -9.11
C LEU A 151 7.44 -2.96 -10.30
N SER A 152 6.74 -1.82 -10.42
CA SER A 152 5.82 -1.58 -11.54
C SER A 152 6.52 -1.68 -12.89
N PHE A 153 7.71 -1.11 -13.01
CA PHE A 153 8.52 -1.21 -14.22
C PHE A 153 8.92 -2.66 -14.52
N GLN A 154 9.37 -3.42 -13.53
CA GLN A 154 9.77 -4.82 -13.69
C GLN A 154 8.61 -5.71 -14.15
N VAL A 155 7.43 -5.57 -13.52
CA VAL A 155 6.21 -6.30 -13.90
C VAL A 155 5.79 -5.95 -15.33
N ALA A 156 5.85 -4.67 -15.70
CA ALA A 156 5.52 -4.23 -17.06
C ALA A 156 6.44 -4.84 -18.12
N GLN A 157 7.75 -4.95 -17.86
CA GLN A 157 8.70 -5.59 -18.78
C GLN A 157 8.45 -7.09 -18.92
N ARG A 158 8.20 -7.80 -17.81
CA ARG A 158 7.89 -9.24 -17.81
C ARG A 158 6.65 -9.55 -18.65
N THR A 159 5.57 -8.79 -18.49
CA THR A 159 4.33 -8.99 -19.24
C THR A 159 4.49 -8.70 -20.73
N ARG A 160 5.25 -7.67 -21.10
CA ARG A 160 5.58 -7.38 -22.51
C ARG A 160 6.34 -8.54 -23.15
N ASN A 161 7.34 -9.10 -22.47
CA ASN A 161 8.12 -10.23 -22.97
C ASN A 161 7.26 -11.51 -23.13
N LEU A 162 6.36 -11.79 -22.18
CA LEU A 162 5.42 -12.92 -22.32
C LEU A 162 4.46 -12.74 -23.50
N SER A 163 3.99 -11.51 -23.72
CA SER A 163 3.10 -11.20 -24.86
C SER A 163 3.81 -11.33 -26.22
N SER A 164 5.10 -11.00 -26.29
CA SER A 164 5.89 -11.12 -27.52
C SER A 164 6.23 -12.59 -27.83
N LEU A 165 6.47 -13.41 -26.79
CA LEU A 165 6.62 -14.86 -26.94
C LEU A 165 5.34 -15.53 -27.47
N ARG A 166 4.17 -15.17 -26.93
CA ARG A 166 2.87 -15.69 -27.43
C ARG A 166 2.59 -15.30 -28.88
N LYS A 167 3.02 -14.12 -29.33
CA LYS A 167 2.88 -13.70 -30.74
C LYS A 167 3.77 -14.52 -31.70
N ARG A 168 4.92 -15.02 -31.23
CA ARG A 168 5.81 -15.88 -32.04
C ARG A 168 5.31 -17.32 -32.18
N THR A 169 4.47 -17.80 -31.26
CA THR A 169 3.94 -19.18 -31.28
C THR A 169 2.58 -19.34 -31.98
N GLY A 170 2.10 -18.32 -32.70
CA GLY A 170 1.04 -18.49 -33.71
C GLY A 170 -0.40 -18.69 -33.22
N GLN A 171 -0.77 -18.30 -31.99
CA GLN A 171 -2.18 -18.27 -31.56
C GLN A 171 -2.82 -16.89 -31.70
N LEU A 172 -4.02 -16.87 -32.28
CA LEU A 172 -4.79 -15.71 -32.77
C LEU A 172 -5.18 -14.68 -31.69
N ARG A 173 -5.36 -13.44 -32.17
CA ARG A 173 -5.59 -12.18 -31.45
C ARG A 173 -6.88 -12.16 -30.61
N GLY A 174 -6.77 -11.63 -29.38
CA GLY A 174 -7.83 -10.92 -28.66
C GLY A 174 -7.51 -9.41 -28.56
N PRO A 175 -8.49 -8.54 -28.28
CA PRO A 175 -8.32 -7.09 -28.34
C PRO A 175 -7.27 -6.61 -27.34
N SER A 176 -6.32 -5.82 -27.86
CA SER A 176 -5.22 -5.22 -27.12
C SER A 176 -5.72 -4.06 -26.25
N HIS A 177 -6.27 -4.38 -25.09
CA HIS A 177 -6.27 -3.44 -23.97
C HIS A 177 -4.98 -3.66 -23.17
N SER A 178 -4.22 -2.60 -22.95
CA SER A 178 -3.22 -2.57 -21.87
C SER A 178 -3.98 -2.71 -20.55
N LEU A 179 -4.25 -3.95 -20.13
CA LEU A 179 -4.79 -4.22 -18.80
C LEU A 179 -3.82 -3.64 -17.80
N GLY A 180 -4.30 -2.66 -17.03
CA GLY A 180 -3.58 -2.07 -15.93
C GLY A 180 -3.15 -3.19 -14.98
N MET A 181 -1.85 -3.43 -14.90
CA MET A 181 -1.30 -4.46 -14.05
C MET A 181 -1.30 -3.94 -12.62
N THR A 182 -2.17 -4.51 -11.80
CA THR A 182 -2.12 -4.32 -10.35
C THR A 182 -0.83 -4.92 -9.81
N ILE A 183 -0.02 -4.09 -9.16
CA ILE A 183 1.16 -4.49 -8.41
C ILE A 183 0.71 -4.94 -7.03
N VAL A 184 1.21 -6.08 -6.56
CA VAL A 184 0.94 -6.57 -5.21
C VAL A 184 2.16 -6.28 -4.35
N LEU A 185 2.04 -5.34 -3.41
CA LEU A 185 3.09 -5.02 -2.45
C LEU A 185 2.79 -5.71 -1.12
N ASN A 186 3.68 -6.58 -0.67
CA ASN A 186 3.66 -7.05 0.71
C ASN A 186 4.30 -6.00 1.62
N VAL A 187 3.68 -5.71 2.76
CA VAL A 187 4.26 -4.86 3.80
C VAL A 187 4.39 -5.66 5.09
N ALA A 188 5.60 -5.67 5.67
CA ALA A 188 5.92 -6.46 6.85
C ALA A 188 6.84 -5.71 7.81
N GLY A 189 6.78 -6.07 9.09
CA GLY A 189 7.66 -5.50 10.11
C GLY A 189 7.41 -6.07 11.51
N PRO A 190 8.03 -5.47 12.53
CA PRO A 190 7.85 -5.91 13.91
C PRO A 190 6.40 -5.80 14.38
N ARG A 191 6.02 -6.74 15.26
CA ARG A 191 4.78 -6.69 16.03
C ARG A 191 4.80 -5.57 17.08
N ALA A 192 3.64 -5.15 17.58
CA ALA A 192 3.57 -4.03 18.52
C ALA A 192 4.35 -4.30 19.82
N SER A 193 4.40 -5.54 20.31
CA SER A 193 5.23 -5.90 21.47
C SER A 193 6.74 -5.72 21.26
N GLN A 194 7.20 -5.67 20.00
CA GLN A 194 8.61 -5.48 19.63
C GLN A 194 8.91 -4.02 19.28
N TRP A 195 7.92 -3.31 18.74
CA TRP A 195 8.02 -1.89 18.42
C TRP A 195 6.63 -1.23 18.56
N PRO A 196 6.35 -0.58 19.71
CA PRO A 196 5.03 -0.01 20.00
C PRO A 196 4.55 1.01 18.95
N GLU A 197 5.48 1.77 18.37
CA GLU A 197 5.22 2.82 17.38
C GLU A 197 5.12 2.26 15.96
N GLY A 198 5.44 0.98 15.75
CA GLY A 198 5.51 0.38 14.42
C GLY A 198 4.19 0.45 13.65
N HIS A 199 3.06 0.37 14.34
CA HIS A 199 1.74 0.57 13.74
C HIS A 199 1.57 1.98 13.17
N LYS A 200 1.79 3.01 13.99
CA LYS A 200 1.67 4.41 13.59
C LYS A 200 2.66 4.77 12.49
N THR A 201 3.91 4.29 12.60
CA THR A 201 4.95 4.56 11.62
C THR A 201 4.62 3.91 10.27
N ALA A 202 4.19 2.64 10.27
CA ALA A 202 3.76 1.98 9.03
C ALA A 202 2.55 2.67 8.39
N LEU A 203 1.56 3.06 9.19
CA LEU A 203 0.40 3.83 8.73
C LEU A 203 0.84 5.12 8.04
N GLN A 204 1.75 5.89 8.64
CA GLN A 204 2.27 7.14 8.08
C GLN A 204 3.04 6.92 6.77
N ILE A 205 3.96 5.96 6.74
CA ILE A 205 4.79 5.67 5.57
C ILE A 205 3.92 5.19 4.40
N VAL A 206 3.07 4.19 4.64
CA VAL A 206 2.22 3.62 3.59
C VAL A 206 1.22 4.66 3.09
N SER A 207 0.62 5.46 3.96
CA SER A 207 -0.25 6.58 3.56
C SER A 207 0.49 7.59 2.69
N GLY A 208 1.73 7.94 3.05
CA GLY A 208 2.58 8.83 2.26
C GLY A 208 2.87 8.28 0.86
N VAL A 209 3.22 7.00 0.76
CA VAL A 209 3.44 6.33 -0.53
C VAL A 209 2.16 6.35 -1.38
N LEU A 210 1.02 5.98 -0.80
CA LEU A 210 -0.28 5.98 -1.50
C LEU A 210 -0.66 7.38 -1.98
N ARG A 211 -0.43 8.40 -1.15
CA ARG A 211 -0.66 9.81 -1.50
C ARG A 211 0.21 10.25 -2.67
N VAL A 212 1.52 10.01 -2.62
CA VAL A 212 2.45 10.35 -3.71
C VAL A 212 2.07 9.63 -5.00
N LEU A 213 1.72 8.35 -4.93
CA LEU A 213 1.31 7.57 -6.10
C LEU A 213 -0.02 8.06 -6.68
N SER A 214 -0.98 8.48 -5.86
CA SER A 214 -2.26 9.04 -6.30
C SER A 214 -2.14 10.43 -6.95
N GLY A 215 -0.99 11.10 -6.80
CA GLY A 215 -0.76 12.46 -7.30
C GLY A 215 -1.32 13.56 -6.39
N GLN A 216 -1.68 13.23 -5.15
CA GLN A 216 -2.15 14.17 -4.14
C GLN A 216 -0.95 14.89 -3.48
N ASN A 217 -0.42 15.91 -4.15
CA ASN A 217 0.61 16.79 -3.56
C ASN A 217 -0.05 18.00 -2.88
N ASP A 218 -0.80 17.78 -1.80
CA ASP A 218 -1.19 18.88 -0.91
C ASP A 218 -0.15 19.03 0.20
N ALA A 219 0.71 20.04 0.03
CA ALA A 219 1.79 20.40 0.95
C ALA A 219 1.30 20.99 2.30
N SER A 220 0.04 20.74 2.70
CA SER A 220 -0.58 21.36 3.89
C SER A 220 -0.96 20.39 5.01
N GLU A 221 -0.64 19.09 4.93
CA GLU A 221 -1.01 18.12 5.99
C GLU A 221 0.14 17.66 6.89
N TYR A 222 1.31 18.32 6.84
CA TYR A 222 2.44 18.04 7.74
C TYR A 222 2.44 18.91 9.00
N SER A 223 1.28 19.14 9.61
CA SER A 223 1.20 19.79 10.93
C SER A 223 0.26 18.99 11.82
N LEU A 224 0.87 18.16 12.68
CA LEU A 224 0.29 17.78 13.97
C LEU A 224 0.80 18.75 15.03
#